data_AF-A0A9Q3S3B4-F1
#
_entry.id   AF-A0A9Q3S3B4-F1
#
_cell.length_a   1.000
_cell.length_b   1.000
_cell.length_c   1.000
_cell.angle_alpha   90.00
_cell.angle_beta   90.00
_cell.angle_gamma   90.00
#
_symmetry.space_group_name_H-M   'P 1'
#
loop_
_entity.id
_entity.type
_entity.pdbx_description
1 polymer ?
#
loop_
_entity_poly.entity_id
_entity_poly.type
_entity_poly.pdbx_seq_one_letter_code
_entity_poly.pdbx_strand_id
1 'polypeptide(L)'
;MAGALFAVGFIVILGAFAWRNTSRRIARTKAKRPSPTREEFIAMMKNDVSESTAEFLWDSAMENIEPWLAPHPDDDLVKDLPIAEEDWSMEWPRAYAERAGFHESNLADWPEDWPPTLRNFGKWLDRSPKA
;
A
#
# COMPACT_ATOMS: atom_id res chain seq x y z
N MET A 1 -14.49 -5.44 39.29
CA MET A 1 -13.42 -4.49 38.94
C MET A 1 -12.10 -5.14 38.49
N ALA A 2 -11.83 -6.42 38.76
CA ALA A 2 -10.61 -7.10 38.30
C ALA A 2 -10.56 -7.40 36.78
N GLY A 3 -11.70 -7.73 36.15
CA GLY A 3 -11.74 -8.04 34.71
C GLY A 3 -11.44 -6.85 33.79
N ALA A 4 -11.83 -5.63 34.19
CA ALA A 4 -11.57 -4.43 33.40
C ALA A 4 -10.08 -4.05 33.38
N LEU A 5 -9.37 -4.22 34.51
CA LEU A 5 -7.93 -3.93 34.60
C LEU A 5 -7.08 -4.93 33.80
N PHE A 6 -7.48 -6.20 33.77
CA PHE A 6 -6.83 -7.21 32.93
C PHE A 6 -7.03 -6.95 31.43
N ALA A 7 -8.26 -6.59 31.02
CA ALA A 7 -8.54 -6.24 29.62
C ALA A 7 -7.76 -5.00 29.17
N VAL A 8 -7.72 -3.94 30.00
CA VAL A 8 -6.97 -2.71 29.70
C VAL A 8 -5.46 -2.99 29.63
N GLY A 9 -4.91 -3.75 30.58
CA GLY A 9 -3.49 -4.13 30.55
C GLY A 9 -3.13 -4.97 29.32
N PHE A 10 -3.99 -5.90 28.91
CA PHE A 10 -3.79 -6.73 27.73
C PHE A 10 -3.84 -5.91 26.43
N ILE A 11 -4.78 -4.97 26.29
CA ILE A 11 -4.87 -4.05 25.15
C ILE A 11 -3.62 -3.17 25.04
N VAL A 12 -3.12 -2.63 26.16
CA VAL A 12 -1.89 -1.81 26.17
C VAL A 12 -0.68 -2.62 25.73
N ILE A 13 -0.56 -3.88 26.16
CA ILE A 13 0.51 -4.78 25.76
C ILE A 13 0.43 -5.07 24.25
N LEU A 14 -0.75 -5.44 23.74
CA LEU A 14 -0.95 -5.68 22.31
C LEU A 14 -0.62 -4.44 21.47
N GLY A 15 -1.08 -3.26 21.88
CA GLY A 15 -0.76 -2.00 21.22
C GLY A 15 0.75 -1.70 21.20
N ALA A 16 1.45 -1.93 22.31
CA ALA A 16 2.90 -1.74 22.39
C ALA A 16 3.67 -2.74 21.49
N PHE A 17 3.23 -4.00 21.43
CA PHE A 17 3.80 -5.01 20.53
C PHE A 17 3.54 -4.68 19.07
N ALA A 18 2.32 -4.29 18.71
CA ALA A 18 1.95 -3.85 17.37
C ALA A 18 2.80 -2.64 16.95
N TRP A 19 2.88 -1.61 17.80
CA TRP A 19 3.69 -0.41 17.56
C TRP A 19 5.17 -0.75 17.33
N ARG A 20 5.75 -1.60 18.19
CA ARG A 20 7.16 -2.01 18.08
C ARG A 20 7.41 -2.83 16.81
N ASN A 21 6.47 -3.66 16.39
CA ASN A 21 6.59 -4.43 15.16
C ASN A 21 6.52 -3.51 13.94
N THR A 22 5.55 -2.60 13.89
CA THR A 22 5.40 -1.59 12.82
C THR A 22 6.62 -0.69 12.71
N SER A 23 7.13 -0.19 13.85
CA SER A 23 8.36 0.62 13.89
C SER A 23 9.58 -0.12 13.33
N ARG A 24 9.73 -1.42 13.65
CA ARG A 24 10.81 -2.26 13.12
C ARG A 24 10.66 -2.53 11.63
N ARG A 25 9.43 -2.73 11.14
CA ARG A 25 9.15 -2.88 9.70
C ARG A 25 9.53 -1.62 8.95
N ILE A 26 9.05 -0.45 9.40
CA ILE A 26 9.40 0.86 8.81
C ILE A 26 10.92 1.08 8.80
N ALA A 27 11.61 0.82 9.91
CA ALA A 27 13.06 0.99 10.00
C ALA A 27 13.82 0.05 9.05
N ARG A 28 13.37 -1.20 8.90
CA ARG A 28 13.95 -2.16 7.94
C ARG A 28 13.72 -1.72 6.50
N THR A 29 12.52 -1.27 6.16
CA THR A 29 12.19 -0.80 4.80
C THR A 29 13.03 0.44 4.45
N LYS A 30 13.14 1.41 5.36
CA LYS A 30 14.02 2.58 5.20
C LYS A 30 15.50 2.22 5.04
N ALA A 31 15.96 1.14 5.68
CA ALA A 31 17.35 0.70 5.56
C ALA A 31 17.64 -0.04 4.23
N LYS A 32 16.61 -0.62 3.60
CA LYS A 32 16.76 -1.40 2.36
C LYS A 32 16.75 -0.55 1.10
N ARG A 33 16.10 0.61 1.12
CA ARG A 33 15.87 1.41 -0.08
C ARG A 33 15.83 2.91 0.21
N PRO A 34 16.11 3.76 -0.80
CA PRO A 34 15.85 5.19 -0.69
C PRO A 34 14.35 5.49 -0.55
N SER A 35 14.04 6.64 0.06
CA SER A 35 12.69 7.23 0.05
C SER A 35 12.60 8.18 -1.14
N PRO A 36 11.91 7.82 -2.23
CA PRO A 36 11.83 8.67 -3.40
C PRO A 36 10.95 9.90 -3.14
N THR A 37 11.16 10.98 -3.89
CA THR A 37 10.14 12.03 -4.05
C THR A 37 9.01 11.54 -4.96
N ARG A 38 7.93 12.33 -5.06
CA ARG A 38 6.82 12.05 -5.97
C ARG A 38 7.31 11.94 -7.41
N GLU A 39 8.14 12.88 -7.84
CA GLU A 39 8.69 12.95 -9.20
C GLU A 39 9.61 11.75 -9.48
N GLU A 40 10.43 11.36 -8.51
CA GLU A 40 11.30 10.19 -8.62
C GLU A 40 10.47 8.90 -8.70
N PHE A 41 9.41 8.77 -7.90
CA PHE A 41 8.50 7.63 -7.96
C PHE A 41 7.83 7.51 -9.33
N ILE A 42 7.28 8.60 -9.86
CA ILE A 42 6.65 8.63 -11.19
C ILE A 42 7.70 8.27 -12.26
N ALA A 43 8.91 8.81 -12.17
CA ALA A 43 10.00 8.50 -13.08
C ALA A 43 10.40 7.01 -13.05
N MET A 44 10.40 6.38 -11.87
CA MET A 44 10.66 4.95 -11.70
C MET A 44 9.53 4.07 -12.26
N MET A 45 8.30 4.57 -12.33
CA MET A 45 7.11 3.87 -12.81
C MET A 45 6.84 4.08 -14.31
N LYS A 46 7.44 5.10 -14.94
CA LYS A 46 7.09 5.60 -16.29
C LYS A 46 7.09 4.54 -17.40
N ASN A 47 7.92 3.49 -17.28
CA ASN A 47 8.06 2.45 -18.30
C ASN A 47 7.10 1.28 -18.06
N ASP A 48 6.49 1.19 -16.87
CA ASP A 48 5.63 0.10 -16.46
C ASP A 48 4.14 0.46 -16.54
N VAL A 49 3.79 1.72 -16.26
CA VAL A 49 2.41 2.21 -16.19
C VAL A 49 2.29 3.62 -16.74
N SER A 50 1.06 4.01 -17.07
CA SER A 50 0.71 5.40 -17.38
C SER A 50 1.02 6.33 -16.20
N GLU A 51 1.33 7.59 -16.52
CA GLU A 51 1.59 8.63 -15.52
C GLU A 51 0.40 8.77 -14.56
N SER A 52 -0.84 8.78 -15.06
CA SER A 52 -2.05 8.84 -14.23
C SER A 52 -2.15 7.70 -13.21
N THR A 53 -1.74 6.48 -13.58
CA THR A 53 -1.72 5.34 -12.67
C THR A 53 -0.61 5.49 -11.63
N ALA A 54 0.58 5.95 -12.03
CA ALA A 54 1.67 6.22 -11.10
C ALA A 54 1.29 7.30 -10.07
N GLU A 55 0.64 8.37 -10.52
CA GLU A 55 0.14 9.44 -9.65
C GLU A 55 -0.91 8.92 -8.67
N PHE A 56 -1.90 8.16 -9.15
CA PHE A 56 -2.90 7.52 -8.31
C PHE A 56 -2.25 6.70 -7.19
N LEU A 57 -1.28 5.85 -7.53
CA LEU A 57 -0.61 5.00 -6.55
C LEU A 57 0.18 5.80 -5.52
N TRP A 58 0.85 6.88 -5.95
CA TRP A 58 1.54 7.76 -5.03
C TRP A 58 0.56 8.36 -4.02
N ASP A 59 -0.51 8.97 -4.52
CA ASP A 59 -1.49 9.69 -3.70
C ASP A 59 -2.18 8.72 -2.72
N SER A 60 -2.67 7.56 -3.21
CA SER A 60 -3.32 6.54 -2.37
C SER A 60 -2.37 5.93 -1.34
N ALA A 61 -1.12 5.68 -1.71
CA ALA A 61 -0.16 5.14 -0.75
C ALA A 61 0.13 6.15 0.37
N MET A 62 0.41 7.41 0.01
CA MET A 62 0.73 8.47 0.96
C MET A 62 -0.36 8.68 2.01
N GLU A 63 -1.65 8.62 1.63
CA GLU A 63 -2.78 8.68 2.57
C GLU A 63 -2.71 7.62 3.68
N ASN A 64 -2.11 6.46 3.40
CA ASN A 64 -2.09 5.30 4.29
C ASN A 64 -0.75 5.09 5.01
N ILE A 65 0.34 5.69 4.53
CA ILE A 65 1.70 5.45 5.07
C ILE A 65 2.39 6.70 5.61
N GLU A 66 1.84 7.89 5.37
CA GLU A 66 2.32 9.11 6.02
C GLU A 66 2.08 9.08 7.55
N PRO A 67 2.90 9.80 8.33
CA PRO A 67 4.13 10.52 7.95
C PRO A 67 5.38 9.62 7.92
N TRP A 68 5.22 8.29 7.86
CA TRP A 68 6.29 7.39 8.29
C TRP A 68 7.22 6.94 7.16
N LEU A 69 6.73 6.82 5.92
CA LEU A 69 7.47 6.26 4.80
C LEU A 69 7.02 6.90 3.47
N ALA A 70 7.94 7.19 2.55
CA ALA A 70 7.57 7.51 1.18
C ALA A 70 7.42 6.19 0.39
N PRO A 71 6.37 6.00 -0.43
CA PRO A 71 6.16 4.74 -1.14
C PRO A 71 7.27 4.52 -2.16
N HIS A 72 7.62 3.26 -2.41
CA HIS A 72 8.56 2.89 -3.46
C HIS A 72 7.95 1.81 -4.35
N PRO A 73 8.18 1.84 -5.69
CA PRO A 73 7.55 0.90 -6.61
C PRO A 73 7.74 -0.58 -6.24
N ASP A 74 8.90 -0.91 -5.69
CA ASP A 74 9.24 -2.29 -5.37
C ASP A 74 8.87 -2.69 -3.93
N ASP A 75 8.18 -1.82 -3.17
CA ASP A 75 7.64 -2.19 -1.86
C ASP A 75 6.60 -3.30 -2.02
N ASP A 76 6.78 -4.36 -1.24
CA ASP A 76 5.77 -5.41 -1.09
C ASP A 76 4.58 -4.83 -0.29
N LEU A 77 3.40 -4.83 -0.92
CA LEU A 77 2.14 -4.29 -0.37
C LEU A 77 1.76 -4.94 0.95
N VAL A 78 2.17 -6.19 1.16
CA VAL A 78 1.86 -7.00 2.34
C VAL A 78 2.96 -6.83 3.40
N LYS A 79 4.22 -6.92 2.98
CA LYS A 79 5.35 -7.07 3.91
C LYS A 79 6.03 -5.76 4.27
N ASP A 80 6.16 -4.83 3.32
CA ASP A 80 6.98 -3.63 3.49
C ASP A 80 6.14 -2.41 3.86
N LEU A 81 4.89 -2.33 3.39
CA LEU A 81 3.96 -1.25 3.77
C LEU A 81 3.27 -1.56 5.11
N PRO A 82 3.18 -0.59 6.04
CA PRO A 82 2.50 -0.75 7.33
C PRO A 82 0.97 -0.64 7.21
N ILE A 83 0.37 -1.17 6.14
CA ILE A 83 -1.09 -1.20 5.95
C ILE A 83 -1.61 -2.42 6.72
N ALA A 84 -2.62 -2.24 7.57
CA ALA A 84 -3.18 -3.35 8.34
C ALA A 84 -3.86 -4.36 7.41
N GLU A 85 -3.74 -5.67 7.68
CA GLU A 85 -4.36 -6.75 6.88
C GLU A 85 -5.87 -6.58 6.69
N GLU A 86 -6.52 -5.95 7.66
CA GLU A 86 -7.95 -5.63 7.70
C GLU A 86 -8.33 -4.51 6.70
N ASP A 87 -7.36 -3.65 6.36
CA ASP A 87 -7.48 -2.56 5.39
C ASP A 87 -7.05 -3.01 3.98
N TRP A 88 -6.63 -4.28 3.80
CA TRP A 88 -6.17 -4.81 2.51
C TRP A 88 -7.29 -5.11 1.53
N SER A 89 -8.56 -5.05 1.96
CA SER A 89 -9.67 -4.88 1.03
C SER A 89 -9.64 -3.53 0.30
N MET A 90 -8.57 -2.75 0.51
CA MET A 90 -8.12 -1.53 -0.17
C MET A 90 -9.16 -1.10 -1.19
N GLU A 91 -9.87 -0.02 -0.90
CA GLU A 91 -10.75 0.63 -1.87
C GLU A 91 -9.98 1.09 -3.12
N TRP A 92 -8.67 0.87 -3.22
CA TRP A 92 -7.83 1.34 -4.30
C TRP A 92 -8.24 0.79 -5.69
N PRO A 93 -8.53 -0.52 -5.90
CA PRO A 93 -9.05 -0.98 -7.17
C PRO A 93 -10.40 -0.33 -7.52
N ARG A 94 -11.27 -0.14 -6.52
CA ARG A 94 -12.56 0.55 -6.68
C ARG A 94 -12.38 2.02 -7.05
N ALA A 95 -11.62 2.76 -6.26
CA ALA A 95 -11.32 4.18 -6.44
C ALA A 95 -10.60 4.43 -7.76
N TYR A 96 -9.70 3.52 -8.17
CA TYR A 96 -9.09 3.57 -9.49
C TYR A 96 -10.13 3.39 -10.60
N ALA A 97 -10.99 2.38 -10.49
CA ALA A 97 -12.04 2.11 -11.47
C ALA A 97 -13.03 3.29 -11.58
N GLU A 98 -13.47 3.83 -10.44
CA GLU A 98 -14.31 5.03 -10.37
C GLU A 98 -13.64 6.25 -11.03
N ARG A 99 -12.36 6.49 -10.73
CA ARG A 99 -11.56 7.56 -11.36
C ARG A 99 -11.41 7.37 -12.87
N ALA A 100 -11.31 6.12 -13.32
CA ALA A 100 -11.17 5.74 -14.73
C ALA A 100 -12.52 5.57 -15.46
N GLY A 101 -13.65 5.73 -14.77
CA GLY A 101 -14.98 5.68 -15.37
C GLY A 101 -15.52 4.27 -15.66
N PHE A 102 -15.04 3.25 -14.96
CA PHE A 102 -15.51 1.87 -15.11
C PHE A 102 -15.81 1.18 -13.76
N HIS A 103 -16.45 0.01 -13.78
CA HIS A 103 -16.79 -0.74 -12.57
C HIS A 103 -15.67 -1.72 -12.18
N GLU A 104 -15.35 -1.89 -10.89
CA GLU A 104 -14.24 -2.73 -10.40
C GLU A 104 -14.28 -4.19 -10.91
N SER A 105 -15.47 -4.72 -11.22
CA SER A 105 -15.64 -6.04 -11.84
C SER A 105 -15.04 -6.18 -13.24
N ASN A 106 -14.67 -5.07 -13.88
CA ASN A 106 -14.02 -5.06 -15.18
C ASN A 106 -12.49 -5.15 -15.07
N LEU A 107 -11.93 -5.08 -13.85
CA LEU A 107 -10.52 -5.36 -13.61
C LEU A 107 -10.24 -6.83 -13.96
N ALA A 108 -9.08 -7.09 -14.56
CA ALA A 108 -8.66 -8.46 -14.83
C ALA A 108 -8.35 -9.19 -13.52
N ASP A 109 -8.31 -10.52 -13.55
CA ASP A 109 -7.79 -11.29 -12.41
C ASP A 109 -6.31 -10.97 -12.17
N TRP A 110 -5.89 -11.02 -10.90
CA TRP A 110 -4.49 -10.86 -10.53
C TRP A 110 -3.65 -12.02 -11.09
N PRO A 111 -2.52 -11.76 -11.79
CA PRO A 111 -1.66 -12.83 -12.26
C PRO A 111 -1.03 -13.62 -11.11
N GLU A 112 -1.18 -14.94 -11.10
CA GLU A 112 -0.71 -15.81 -10.00
C GLU A 112 0.79 -15.74 -9.74
N ASP A 113 1.58 -15.44 -10.77
CA ASP A 113 3.04 -15.39 -10.72
C ASP A 113 3.60 -14.01 -10.34
N TRP A 114 2.74 -13.02 -10.11
CA TRP A 114 3.17 -11.65 -9.81
C TRP A 114 3.39 -11.43 -8.32
N PRO A 115 4.60 -11.02 -7.91
CA PRO A 115 4.82 -10.52 -6.56
C PRO A 115 3.89 -9.33 -6.26
N PRO A 116 3.32 -9.23 -5.05
CA PRO A 116 2.39 -8.15 -4.67
C PRO A 116 3.15 -6.86 -4.36
N THR A 117 3.80 -6.28 -5.37
CA THR A 117 4.52 -4.99 -5.27
C THR A 117 3.66 -3.84 -5.78
N LEU A 118 3.93 -2.62 -5.32
CA LEU A 118 3.29 -1.40 -5.86
C LEU A 118 3.40 -1.31 -7.39
N ARG A 119 4.55 -1.67 -7.95
CA ARG A 119 4.81 -1.69 -9.40
C ARG A 119 3.87 -2.65 -10.12
N ASN A 120 3.80 -3.90 -9.65
CA ASN A 120 2.94 -4.90 -10.27
C ASN A 120 1.46 -4.56 -10.08
N PHE A 121 1.11 -3.95 -8.96
CA PHE A 121 -0.23 -3.48 -8.72
C PHE A 121 -0.64 -2.39 -9.71
N GLY A 122 0.23 -1.41 -9.95
CA GLY A 122 0.03 -0.44 -11.02
C GLY A 122 -0.14 -1.07 -12.39
N LYS A 123 0.73 -2.02 -12.75
CA LYS A 123 0.66 -2.72 -14.05
C LYS A 123 -0.65 -3.48 -14.21
N TRP A 124 -1.17 -4.06 -13.14
CA TRP A 124 -2.45 -4.74 -13.14
C TRP A 124 -3.62 -3.75 -13.32
N LEU A 125 -3.62 -2.63 -12.60
CA LEU A 125 -4.62 -1.58 -12.76
C LEU A 125 -4.63 -1.01 -14.19
N ASP A 126 -3.45 -0.75 -14.76
CA ASP A 126 -3.32 -0.10 -16.07
C ASP A 126 -3.65 -1.03 -17.26
N ARG A 127 -3.73 -2.36 -17.02
CA ARG A 127 -4.21 -3.36 -17.99
C ARG A 127 -5.73 -3.40 -18.11
N SER A 128 -6.44 -2.78 -17.19
CA SER A 128 -7.90 -2.80 -17.14
C SER A 128 -8.50 -1.97 -18.28
N PRO A 129 -9.71 -2.30 -18.75
CA PRO A 129 -10.31 -1.60 -19.88
C PRO A 129 -10.45 -0.11 -19.55
N LYS A 130 -9.79 0.72 -20.36
CA LYS A 130 -9.96 2.17 -20.34
C LYS A 130 -11.24 2.46 -21.15
N ALA A 131 -12.17 3.20 -20.54
CA ALA A 131 -13.40 3.63 -21.20
C ALA A 131 -13.13 4.56 -22.39
#